data_AF-A0A3D6CYQ7-F1
#
_entry.id   AF-A0A3D6CYQ7-F1
#
_cell.length_a   1.000
_cell.length_b   1.000
_cell.length_c   1.000
_cell.angle_alpha   90.00
_cell.angle_beta   90.00
_cell.angle_gamma   90.00
#
_symmetry.space_group_name_H-M   'P 1'
#
loop_
_entity.id
_entity.type
_entity.pdbx_description
1 polymer ?
#
loop_
_entity_poly.entity_id
_entity_poly.type
_entity_poly.pdbx_seq_one_letter_code
_entity_poly.pdbx_strand_id
1 'polypeptide(L)'
;MNPQINIRRVIGLLLILSLCVAQAAGRQLTGGHAPASSAPIPPENAASTFSVPEGFEMRLFAAEPDVVNPVAMDWDERGRLWVLELFEYPLGAKRGEKPRDRIRILEDTDADGRADKSTLFADGLNLATGLLLGNGGVYVGQAPYLLFLEDTNGDDRADKRTTLLGGFGLEDRHELLNGFAWGPDGWLYMTQGVFTHSKVKDPEHPERPEVIMNAAVGRFHPDTKAFEVFADGASNQWHVDFDRFGNAFVSACVIDHLFHMAPGGLYTRQAGRPEHAYSYELLPSIVDHKHYRAAYCGISIYQGNQYPQSYQGRVLMGNIHENAVNMDRLERDGSSFKAHALDNFVESTDGWFRAVSEQIGPDGTVWIADWYDKYPCYQNANADPEGVDRQYGRIWRVAYVGDQPDKPLPSRPAVNMNLALKSSQDLIGLLAHSNVWHRE
;
A
#
# COMPACT_ATOMS: atom_id res chain seq x y z
N MET A 1 3.49 -12.19 69.38
CA MET A 1 2.07 -12.34 68.99
C MET A 1 1.46 -10.95 68.95
N ASN A 2 0.89 -10.61 67.79
CA ASN A 2 0.14 -9.41 67.40
C ASN A 2 0.83 -8.02 67.36
N PRO A 3 0.97 -7.44 66.14
CA PRO A 3 1.57 -6.13 65.91
C PRO A 3 0.53 -5.01 65.91
N GLN A 4 0.91 -3.85 66.45
CA GLN A 4 0.20 -2.60 66.22
C GLN A 4 0.47 -2.12 64.80
N ILE A 5 -0.58 -2.15 63.96
CA ILE A 5 -0.58 -1.60 62.61
C ILE A 5 -0.51 -0.07 62.73
N ASN A 6 0.59 0.49 62.25
CA ASN A 6 0.87 1.92 62.25
C ASN A 6 0.09 2.59 61.10
N ILE A 7 -1.06 3.20 61.44
CA ILE A 7 -2.04 3.80 60.50
C ILE A 7 -1.48 4.95 59.63
N ARG A 8 -0.24 5.40 59.86
CA ARG A 8 0.41 6.44 59.03
C ARG A 8 1.16 5.93 57.78
N ARG A 9 1.19 4.61 57.52
CA ARG A 9 1.77 4.05 56.28
C ARG A 9 0.75 3.52 55.26
N VAL A 10 -0.55 3.56 55.55
CA VAL A 10 -1.59 3.03 54.63
C VAL A 10 -2.14 4.10 53.68
N ILE A 11 -2.01 5.40 54.00
CA ILE A 11 -2.47 6.49 53.12
C ILE A 11 -1.41 6.85 52.06
N GLY A 12 -0.13 6.52 52.28
CA GLY A 12 0.95 6.76 51.30
C GLY A 12 1.09 5.67 50.22
N LEU A 13 0.49 4.49 50.39
CA LEU A 13 0.55 3.40 49.40
C LEU A 13 -0.71 3.30 48.52
N LEU A 14 -1.81 3.94 48.90
CA LEU A 14 -3.04 3.99 48.08
C LEU A 14 -3.06 5.17 47.08
N LEU A 15 -2.09 6.09 47.18
CA LEU A 15 -1.94 7.24 46.27
C LEU A 15 -0.82 7.08 45.23
N ILE A 16 -0.09 5.95 45.26
CA ILE A 16 0.97 5.64 44.27
C ILE A 16 0.55 4.49 43.33
N LEU A 17 -0.60 3.83 43.57
CA LEU A 17 -1.10 2.74 42.72
C LEU A 17 -2.17 3.15 41.70
N SER A 18 -2.44 4.45 41.52
CA SER A 18 -3.44 4.96 40.57
C SER A 18 -2.85 5.80 39.42
N LEU A 19 -1.52 5.93 39.34
CA LEU A 19 -0.83 6.48 38.18
C LEU A 19 0.07 5.40 37.58
N CYS A 20 -0.47 4.62 36.64
CA CYS A 20 0.23 3.96 35.52
C CYS A 20 -0.63 2.82 34.94
N VAL A 21 -1.85 3.13 34.54
CA VAL A 21 -2.46 2.48 33.37
C VAL A 21 -3.10 3.59 32.53
N ALA A 22 -2.29 4.56 32.13
CA ALA A 22 -2.56 5.16 30.83
C ALA A 22 -2.08 4.09 29.84
N GLN A 23 -2.98 3.22 29.39
CA GLN A 23 -2.85 2.68 28.05
C GLN A 23 -2.50 3.89 27.17
N ALA A 24 -1.37 3.82 26.49
CA ALA A 24 -1.06 4.77 25.45
C ALA A 24 -2.14 4.58 24.38
N ALA A 25 -3.29 5.24 24.56
CA ALA A 25 -4.14 5.61 23.46
C ALA A 25 -3.21 6.37 22.53
N GLY A 26 -2.93 5.75 21.38
CA GLY A 26 -2.07 6.34 20.37
C GLY A 26 -2.43 7.80 20.18
N ARG A 27 -1.43 8.65 19.94
CA ARG A 27 -1.72 9.97 19.37
C ARG A 27 -2.34 9.73 18.01
N GLN A 28 -3.67 9.64 18.01
CA GLN A 28 -4.54 9.71 16.85
C GLN A 28 -4.24 11.03 16.13
N LEU A 29 -4.34 11.04 14.80
CA LEU A 29 -4.30 12.29 14.03
C LEU A 29 -5.24 13.30 14.71
N THR A 30 -4.66 14.36 15.30
CA THR A 30 -5.45 15.38 16.00
C THR A 30 -6.06 16.29 14.95
N GLY A 31 -7.37 16.17 14.74
CA GLY A 31 -8.14 16.95 13.78
C GLY A 31 -9.03 16.04 12.95
N GLY A 32 -10.35 16.09 13.16
CA GLY A 32 -11.28 15.40 12.27
C GLY A 32 -11.30 16.13 10.93
N HIS A 33 -10.95 15.42 9.85
CA HIS A 33 -11.19 15.93 8.51
C HIS A 33 -12.69 15.76 8.19
N ALA A 34 -13.31 16.82 7.70
CA ALA A 34 -14.71 16.75 7.31
C ALA A 34 -14.86 15.89 6.05
N PRO A 35 -15.93 15.08 5.95
CA PRO A 35 -16.32 14.45 4.69
C PRO A 35 -16.42 15.48 3.56
N ALA A 36 -16.19 15.05 2.32
CA ALA A 36 -16.49 15.85 1.15
C ALA A 36 -17.97 16.25 1.16
N SER A 37 -18.23 17.54 0.93
CA SER A 37 -19.59 18.10 0.91
C SER A 37 -20.20 18.12 -0.49
N SER A 38 -19.39 17.90 -1.53
CA SER A 38 -19.82 17.81 -2.93
C SER A 38 -20.40 16.43 -3.25
N ALA A 39 -21.23 16.38 -4.29
CA ALA A 39 -21.59 15.12 -4.94
C ALA A 39 -20.37 14.52 -5.67
N PRO A 40 -20.34 13.19 -5.90
CA PRO A 40 -19.31 12.58 -6.72
C PRO A 40 -19.40 13.12 -8.16
N ILE A 41 -18.26 13.45 -8.74
CA ILE A 41 -18.12 13.89 -10.13
C ILE A 41 -18.17 12.66 -11.06
N PRO A 42 -18.97 12.66 -12.15
CA PRO A 42 -18.98 11.56 -13.11
C PRO A 42 -17.61 11.30 -13.77
N PRO A 43 -17.25 10.03 -14.08
CA PRO A 43 -15.93 9.69 -14.62
C PRO A 43 -15.51 10.50 -15.86
N GLU A 44 -16.46 10.78 -16.77
CA GLU A 44 -16.23 11.54 -18.00
C GLU A 44 -15.83 13.01 -17.75
N ASN A 45 -16.13 13.55 -16.58
CA ASN A 45 -15.80 14.92 -16.18
C ASN A 45 -14.63 14.99 -15.19
N ALA A 46 -14.28 13.86 -14.56
CA ALA A 46 -13.32 13.83 -13.46
C ALA A 46 -11.90 14.26 -13.88
N ALA A 47 -11.50 14.00 -15.13
CA ALA A 47 -10.19 14.43 -15.63
C ALA A 47 -9.96 15.95 -15.52
N SER A 48 -11.03 16.76 -15.58
CA SER A 48 -10.96 18.23 -15.50
C SER A 48 -10.70 18.79 -14.11
N THR A 49 -10.77 17.95 -13.07
CA THR A 49 -10.50 18.38 -11.68
C THR A 49 -9.04 18.30 -11.32
N PHE A 50 -8.22 17.65 -12.15
CA PHE A 50 -6.82 17.44 -11.87
C PHE A 50 -5.94 18.57 -12.39
N SER A 51 -4.95 18.91 -11.60
CA SER A 51 -3.76 19.65 -12.02
C SER A 51 -2.57 18.69 -12.01
N VAL A 52 -1.80 18.70 -13.10
CA VAL A 52 -0.59 17.91 -13.28
C VAL A 52 0.50 18.76 -13.94
N PRO A 53 1.79 18.39 -13.82
CA PRO A 53 2.87 19.12 -14.47
C PRO A 53 2.69 19.28 -15.98
N GLU A 54 3.36 20.29 -16.55
CA GLU A 54 3.33 20.56 -17.99
C GLU A 54 3.74 19.33 -18.81
N GLY A 55 2.97 19.05 -19.87
CA GLY A 55 3.16 17.89 -20.74
C GLY A 55 2.64 16.57 -20.16
N PHE A 56 2.01 16.57 -18.98
CA PHE A 56 1.30 15.41 -18.43
C PHE A 56 -0.21 15.53 -18.58
N GLU A 57 -0.89 14.38 -18.59
CA GLU A 57 -2.34 14.26 -18.60
C GLU A 57 -2.81 13.16 -17.66
N MET A 58 -3.91 13.42 -16.95
CA MET A 58 -4.66 12.37 -16.25
C MET A 58 -5.59 11.66 -17.23
N ARG A 59 -5.35 10.37 -17.47
CA ARG A 59 -6.17 9.52 -18.35
C ARG A 59 -6.88 8.46 -17.52
N LEU A 60 -8.20 8.39 -17.67
CA LEU A 60 -9.02 7.36 -17.03
C LEU A 60 -8.84 6.03 -17.76
N PHE A 61 -8.46 4.98 -17.03
CA PHE A 61 -8.36 3.63 -17.59
C PHE A 61 -9.63 2.82 -17.34
N ALA A 62 -10.14 2.85 -16.11
CA ALA A 62 -11.34 2.15 -15.68
C ALA A 62 -12.03 2.93 -14.56
N ALA A 63 -13.35 2.79 -14.48
CA ALA A 63 -14.18 3.39 -13.43
C ALA A 63 -15.33 2.44 -13.08
N GLU A 64 -16.17 2.85 -12.14
CA GLU A 64 -17.45 2.20 -11.89
C GLU A 64 -18.28 1.97 -13.18
N PRO A 65 -18.97 0.82 -13.34
CA PRO A 65 -19.07 -0.32 -12.43
C PRO A 65 -17.96 -1.38 -12.59
N ASP A 66 -17.00 -1.17 -13.50
CA ASP A 66 -15.99 -2.17 -13.85
C ASP A 66 -14.93 -2.33 -12.76
N VAL A 67 -14.70 -1.29 -11.98
CA VAL A 67 -13.87 -1.25 -10.78
C VAL A 67 -14.50 -0.32 -9.73
N VAL A 68 -14.45 -0.70 -8.45
CA VAL A 68 -14.99 0.08 -7.33
C VAL A 68 -14.16 -0.17 -6.06
N ASN A 69 -14.01 0.84 -5.20
CA ASN A 69 -13.19 0.82 -3.99
C ASN A 69 -11.80 0.15 -4.17
N PRO A 70 -11.00 0.50 -5.20
CA PRO A 70 -9.69 -0.10 -5.38
C PRO A 70 -8.75 0.31 -4.24
N VAL A 71 -8.04 -0.65 -3.64
CA VAL A 71 -7.11 -0.40 -2.53
C VAL A 71 -5.67 -0.84 -2.81
N ALA A 72 -5.50 -1.84 -3.69
CA ALA A 72 -4.20 -2.33 -4.12
C ALA A 72 -4.31 -2.83 -5.56
N MET A 73 -3.22 -2.77 -6.30
CA MET A 73 -3.17 -3.23 -7.68
C MET A 73 -1.78 -3.74 -8.07
N ASP A 74 -1.73 -4.62 -9.07
CA ASP A 74 -0.49 -5.16 -9.62
C ASP A 74 -0.69 -5.65 -11.07
N TRP A 75 0.39 -5.84 -11.82
CA TRP A 75 0.37 -6.12 -13.26
C TRP A 75 0.82 -7.55 -13.57
N ASP A 76 0.01 -8.30 -14.33
CA ASP A 76 0.43 -9.62 -14.79
C ASP A 76 1.30 -9.57 -16.04
N GLU A 77 1.94 -10.69 -16.38
CA GLU A 77 2.88 -10.82 -17.49
C GLU A 77 2.25 -10.60 -18.89
N ARG A 78 0.92 -10.47 -18.96
CA ARG A 78 0.15 -10.13 -20.16
C ARG A 78 -0.16 -8.63 -20.25
N GLY A 79 0.25 -7.85 -19.25
CA GLY A 79 -0.04 -6.43 -19.14
C GLY A 79 -1.50 -6.16 -18.80
N ARG A 80 -2.16 -7.05 -18.04
CA ARG A 80 -3.49 -6.81 -17.46
C ARG A 80 -3.33 -6.34 -16.02
N LEU A 81 -4.18 -5.41 -15.60
CA LEU A 81 -4.13 -4.85 -14.25
C LEU A 81 -5.05 -5.64 -13.32
N TRP A 82 -4.49 -6.18 -12.25
CA TRP A 82 -5.23 -6.86 -11.19
C TRP A 82 -5.49 -5.88 -10.06
N VAL A 83 -6.73 -5.80 -9.61
CA VAL A 83 -7.18 -4.80 -8.63
C VAL A 83 -7.93 -5.48 -7.49
N LEU A 84 -7.53 -5.16 -6.27
CA LEU A 84 -8.23 -5.54 -5.04
C LEU A 84 -9.27 -4.48 -4.67
N GLU A 85 -10.53 -4.90 -4.58
CA GLU A 85 -11.66 -4.07 -4.19
C GLU A 85 -12.05 -4.34 -2.72
N LEU A 86 -12.03 -3.29 -1.89
CA LEU A 86 -12.25 -3.40 -0.44
C LEU A 86 -13.65 -2.90 -0.03
N PHE A 87 -14.59 -3.84 0.02
CA PHE A 87 -16.01 -3.62 0.36
C PHE A 87 -16.31 -3.68 1.85
N GLU A 88 -15.60 -4.53 2.58
CA GLU A 88 -15.88 -4.84 3.98
C GLU A 88 -15.26 -3.82 4.94
N TYR A 89 -14.51 -2.84 4.44
CA TYR A 89 -14.04 -1.74 5.26
C TYR A 89 -15.19 -0.86 5.78
N PRO A 90 -15.13 -0.37 7.03
CA PRO A 90 -14.11 -0.63 8.06
C PRO A 90 -14.48 -1.79 9.00
N LEU A 91 -15.64 -2.43 8.81
CA LEU A 91 -16.23 -3.30 9.83
C LEU A 91 -15.83 -4.78 9.73
N GLY A 92 -15.42 -5.21 8.55
CA GLY A 92 -15.40 -6.61 8.17
C GLY A 92 -16.81 -7.14 7.91
N ALA A 93 -16.87 -8.29 7.24
CA ALA A 93 -18.11 -9.02 7.04
C ALA A 93 -18.74 -9.41 8.37
N LYS A 94 -20.07 -9.33 8.46
CA LYS A 94 -20.81 -9.78 9.64
C LYS A 94 -20.71 -11.29 9.76
N ARG A 95 -20.76 -11.78 11.00
CA ARG A 95 -20.70 -13.22 11.28
C ARG A 95 -21.82 -13.96 10.54
N GLY A 96 -21.45 -14.92 9.71
CA GLY A 96 -22.38 -15.75 8.94
C GLY A 96 -22.75 -15.19 7.57
N GLU A 97 -22.30 -13.99 7.21
CA GLU A 97 -22.43 -13.44 5.87
C GLU A 97 -21.19 -13.78 5.03
N LYS A 98 -21.39 -13.96 3.72
CA LYS A 98 -20.27 -14.12 2.77
C LYS A 98 -19.60 -12.75 2.61
N PRO A 99 -18.29 -12.63 2.90
CA PRO A 99 -17.54 -11.40 2.64
C PRO A 99 -17.55 -11.00 1.15
N ARG A 100 -17.40 -9.72 0.85
CA ARG A 100 -17.59 -9.15 -0.49
C ARG A 100 -16.35 -8.53 -1.10
N ASP A 101 -15.22 -8.48 -0.40
CA ASP A 101 -13.97 -8.06 -1.03
C ASP A 101 -13.61 -9.06 -2.13
N ARG A 102 -12.99 -8.54 -3.18
CA ARG A 102 -12.80 -9.30 -4.42
C ARG A 102 -11.64 -8.75 -5.24
N ILE A 103 -11.17 -9.58 -6.16
CA ILE A 103 -10.10 -9.26 -7.09
C ILE A 103 -10.68 -9.25 -8.51
N ARG A 104 -10.41 -8.16 -9.23
CA ARG A 104 -10.76 -8.02 -10.65
C ARG A 104 -9.52 -7.96 -11.51
N ILE A 105 -9.62 -8.46 -12.73
CA ILE A 105 -8.64 -8.28 -13.80
C ILE A 105 -9.24 -7.31 -14.81
N LEU A 106 -8.58 -6.17 -14.98
CA LEU A 106 -8.92 -5.14 -15.95
C LEU A 106 -8.01 -5.30 -17.16
N GLU A 107 -8.62 -5.46 -18.33
CA GLU A 107 -7.93 -5.71 -19.59
C GLU A 107 -8.36 -4.67 -20.62
N ASP A 108 -7.38 -4.14 -21.34
CA ASP A 108 -7.50 -3.26 -22.51
C ASP A 108 -7.22 -4.13 -23.75
N THR A 109 -8.28 -4.72 -24.32
CA THR A 109 -8.12 -5.79 -25.33
C THR A 109 -7.65 -5.30 -26.69
N ASP A 110 -7.72 -4.00 -26.96
CA ASP A 110 -7.24 -3.39 -28.21
C ASP A 110 -6.03 -2.45 -28.03
N ALA A 111 -5.55 -2.30 -26.80
CA ALA A 111 -4.43 -1.45 -26.39
C ALA A 111 -4.65 0.05 -26.70
N ASP A 112 -5.89 0.55 -26.63
CA ASP A 112 -6.21 1.96 -26.83
C ASP A 112 -5.91 2.85 -25.60
N GLY A 113 -5.57 2.24 -24.47
CA GLY A 113 -5.30 2.89 -23.20
C GLY A 113 -6.49 2.93 -22.24
N ARG A 114 -7.58 2.20 -22.52
CA ARG A 114 -8.74 2.03 -21.64
C ARG A 114 -9.07 0.56 -21.45
N ALA A 115 -9.50 0.19 -20.25
CA ALA A 115 -10.04 -1.14 -20.03
C ALA A 115 -11.40 -1.27 -20.74
N ASP A 116 -11.56 -2.34 -21.52
CA ASP A 116 -12.81 -2.70 -22.18
C ASP A 116 -13.38 -4.03 -21.65
N LYS A 117 -12.65 -4.68 -20.73
CA LYS A 117 -13.03 -5.94 -20.12
C LYS A 117 -12.66 -5.97 -18.63
N SER A 118 -13.63 -6.33 -17.79
CA SER A 118 -13.47 -6.56 -16.36
C SER A 118 -13.85 -8.01 -16.02
N THR A 119 -12.91 -8.77 -15.45
CA THR A 119 -13.10 -10.19 -15.09
C THR A 119 -13.02 -10.35 -13.58
N LEU A 120 -13.99 -11.02 -12.96
CA LEU A 120 -13.94 -11.37 -11.54
C LEU A 120 -13.04 -12.61 -11.35
N PHE A 121 -11.88 -12.43 -10.73
CA PHE A 121 -10.93 -13.51 -10.46
C PHE A 121 -11.26 -14.27 -9.18
N ALA A 122 -11.47 -13.54 -8.07
CA ALA A 122 -11.77 -14.11 -6.77
C ALA A 122 -12.74 -13.22 -5.99
N ASP A 123 -13.61 -13.81 -5.18
CA ASP A 123 -14.49 -13.11 -4.24
C ASP A 123 -14.51 -13.83 -2.87
N GLY A 124 -15.31 -13.33 -1.93
CA GLY A 124 -15.38 -13.96 -0.60
C GLY A 124 -14.21 -13.60 0.30
N LEU A 125 -13.50 -12.50 0.00
CA LEU A 125 -12.41 -11.97 0.82
C LEU A 125 -12.94 -10.96 1.84
N ASN A 126 -12.24 -10.78 2.95
CA ASN A 126 -12.68 -9.98 4.09
C ASN A 126 -11.56 -9.11 4.69
N LEU A 127 -11.71 -7.79 4.63
CA LEU A 127 -10.66 -6.83 4.97
C LEU A 127 -9.34 -7.13 4.24
N ALA A 128 -9.43 -7.50 2.97
CA ALA A 128 -8.26 -7.73 2.13
C ALA A 128 -7.62 -6.38 1.74
N THR A 129 -6.35 -6.21 2.05
CA THR A 129 -5.65 -4.91 1.97
C THR A 129 -4.29 -4.99 1.27
N GLY A 130 -3.82 -6.18 0.90
CA GLY A 130 -2.60 -6.39 0.11
C GLY A 130 -2.85 -7.32 -1.07
N LEU A 131 -2.21 -7.04 -2.20
CA LEU A 131 -2.26 -7.80 -3.44
C LEU A 131 -0.86 -7.79 -4.08
N LEU A 132 -0.34 -8.95 -4.46
CA LEU A 132 0.89 -9.07 -5.27
C LEU A 132 0.83 -10.33 -6.12
N LEU A 133 1.10 -10.20 -7.41
CA LEU A 133 1.16 -11.31 -8.36
C LEU A 133 2.53 -11.97 -8.32
N GLY A 134 2.55 -13.28 -8.52
CA GLY A 134 3.80 -14.01 -8.68
C GLY A 134 3.64 -15.50 -8.43
N ASN A 135 4.66 -16.27 -8.83
CA ASN A 135 4.70 -17.72 -8.67
C ASN A 135 3.45 -18.45 -9.22
N GLY A 136 2.81 -17.90 -10.27
CA GLY A 136 1.64 -18.50 -10.91
C GLY A 136 0.30 -18.23 -10.21
N GLY A 137 0.26 -17.30 -9.26
CA GLY A 137 -0.98 -16.92 -8.57
C GLY A 137 -0.92 -15.51 -8.00
N VAL A 138 -1.74 -15.27 -6.99
CA VAL A 138 -1.81 -13.99 -6.28
C VAL A 138 -1.69 -14.17 -4.78
N TYR A 139 -0.76 -13.43 -4.20
CA TYR A 139 -0.62 -13.26 -2.76
C TYR A 139 -1.60 -12.20 -2.28
N VAL A 140 -2.37 -12.52 -1.25
CA VAL A 140 -3.38 -11.62 -0.70
C VAL A 140 -3.18 -11.42 0.79
N GLY A 141 -2.93 -10.17 1.17
CA GLY A 141 -2.95 -9.72 2.55
C GLY A 141 -4.38 -9.60 3.03
N GLN A 142 -4.82 -10.54 3.85
CA GLN A 142 -6.17 -10.54 4.42
C GLN A 142 -6.09 -10.97 5.88
N ALA A 143 -5.78 -10.02 6.76
CA ALA A 143 -5.63 -10.27 8.18
C ALA A 143 -6.82 -11.11 8.74
N PRO A 144 -6.56 -12.19 9.49
CA PRO A 144 -5.28 -12.53 10.11
C PRO A 144 -4.36 -13.41 9.25
N TYR A 145 -4.56 -13.50 7.93
CA TYR A 145 -3.88 -14.43 7.04
C TYR A 145 -3.13 -13.74 5.90
N LEU A 146 -2.00 -14.34 5.52
CA LEU A 146 -1.46 -14.21 4.16
C LEU A 146 -1.99 -15.40 3.35
N LEU A 147 -2.70 -15.12 2.27
CA LEU A 147 -3.29 -16.13 1.39
C LEU A 147 -2.52 -16.21 0.07
N PHE A 148 -2.59 -17.37 -0.58
CA PHE A 148 -2.21 -17.56 -1.98
C PHE A 148 -3.40 -18.14 -2.75
N LEU A 149 -3.82 -17.46 -3.81
CA LEU A 149 -4.90 -17.90 -4.70
C LEU A 149 -4.32 -18.30 -6.04
N GLU A 150 -4.76 -19.42 -6.58
CA GLU A 150 -4.25 -20.02 -7.80
C GLU A 150 -5.39 -20.25 -8.79
N ASP A 151 -5.18 -19.90 -10.06
CA ASP A 151 -5.95 -20.42 -11.19
C ASP A 151 -5.20 -21.64 -11.75
N THR A 152 -5.81 -22.81 -11.66
CA THR A 152 -5.19 -24.08 -12.01
C THR A 152 -5.58 -24.56 -13.41
N ASN A 153 -6.48 -23.86 -14.08
CA ASN A 153 -7.07 -24.30 -15.34
C ASN A 153 -6.99 -23.23 -16.46
N GLY A 154 -6.63 -22.00 -16.13
CA GLY A 154 -6.42 -20.89 -17.06
C GLY A 154 -7.70 -20.16 -17.48
N ASP A 155 -8.77 -20.23 -16.69
CA ASP A 155 -10.04 -19.54 -16.95
C ASP A 155 -10.17 -18.16 -16.28
N ASP A 156 -9.06 -17.64 -15.73
CA ASP A 156 -8.98 -16.39 -15.00
C ASP A 156 -9.88 -16.40 -13.74
N ARG A 157 -10.01 -17.56 -13.07
CA ARG A 157 -10.69 -17.71 -11.78
C ARG A 157 -9.84 -18.45 -10.77
N ALA A 158 -9.92 -18.04 -9.51
CA ALA A 158 -9.25 -18.75 -8.43
C ALA A 158 -9.92 -20.11 -8.15
N ASP A 159 -9.19 -21.19 -8.40
CA ASP A 159 -9.59 -22.58 -8.11
C ASP A 159 -9.18 -23.02 -6.71
N LYS A 160 -8.03 -22.53 -6.24
CA LYS A 160 -7.41 -22.95 -4.99
C LYS A 160 -7.05 -21.75 -4.14
N ARG A 161 -7.26 -21.88 -2.83
CA ARG A 161 -6.92 -20.89 -1.80
C ARG A 161 -6.12 -21.57 -0.70
N THR A 162 -4.91 -21.11 -0.49
CA THR A 162 -3.97 -21.65 0.52
C THR A 162 -3.67 -20.57 1.55
N THR A 163 -3.71 -20.90 2.84
CA THR A 163 -3.19 -20.03 3.90
C THR A 163 -1.70 -20.26 4.04
N LEU A 164 -0.88 -19.25 3.77
CA LEU A 164 0.58 -19.33 3.88
C LEU A 164 1.06 -18.98 5.29
N LEU A 165 0.49 -17.91 5.86
CA LEU A 165 0.80 -17.45 7.21
C LEU A 165 -0.51 -17.04 7.90
N GLY A 166 -0.54 -17.19 9.22
CA GLY A 166 -1.60 -16.68 10.09
C GLY A 166 -1.04 -15.81 11.21
N GLY A 167 -1.92 -15.18 11.98
CA GLY A 167 -1.57 -14.42 13.18
C GLY A 167 -1.27 -12.93 12.95
N PHE A 168 -1.63 -12.40 11.77
CA PHE A 168 -1.67 -10.95 11.57
C PHE A 168 -2.81 -10.32 12.40
N GLY A 169 -2.53 -9.21 13.06
CA GLY A 169 -3.47 -8.51 13.93
C GLY A 169 -4.66 -7.89 13.16
N LEU A 170 -5.72 -7.58 13.91
CA LEU A 170 -6.97 -7.00 13.42
C LEU A 170 -7.49 -5.88 14.33
N GLU A 171 -6.69 -5.50 15.33
CA GLU A 171 -7.04 -4.51 16.36
C GLU A 171 -7.27 -3.14 15.75
N ASP A 172 -6.43 -2.77 14.77
CA ASP A 172 -6.53 -1.51 14.08
C ASP A 172 -6.66 -1.67 12.56
N ARG A 173 -7.88 -1.47 12.07
CA ARG A 173 -8.28 -1.83 10.70
C ARG A 173 -7.79 -0.84 9.64
N HIS A 174 -7.17 0.26 10.04
CA HIS A 174 -6.49 1.19 9.14
C HIS A 174 -4.97 0.98 9.12
N GLU A 175 -4.44 0.01 9.88
CA GLU A 175 -3.02 -0.33 10.00
C GLU A 175 -2.77 -1.82 9.76
N LEU A 176 -3.62 -2.46 8.95
CA LEU A 176 -3.54 -3.89 8.65
C LEU A 176 -2.35 -4.23 7.76
N LEU A 177 -2.10 -5.53 7.60
CA LEU A 177 -1.13 -6.07 6.64
C LEU A 177 -1.40 -5.55 5.22
N ASN A 178 -0.50 -4.73 4.67
CA ASN A 178 -0.67 -4.09 3.37
C ASN A 178 0.68 -3.90 2.65
N GLY A 179 0.68 -3.18 1.52
CA GLY A 179 1.91 -2.60 0.98
C GLY A 179 2.88 -3.60 0.38
N PHE A 180 2.39 -4.50 -0.49
CA PHE A 180 3.18 -5.64 -0.96
C PHE A 180 4.07 -5.26 -2.14
N ALA A 181 5.32 -5.75 -2.14
CA ALA A 181 6.25 -5.58 -3.25
C ALA A 181 7.21 -6.77 -3.34
N TRP A 182 7.72 -7.04 -4.54
CA TRP A 182 8.88 -7.93 -4.70
C TRP A 182 10.16 -7.16 -4.37
N GLY A 183 10.99 -7.74 -3.51
CA GLY A 183 12.36 -7.24 -3.32
C GLY A 183 13.30 -7.77 -4.40
N PRO A 184 14.44 -7.08 -4.62
CA PRO A 184 15.45 -7.50 -5.59
C PRO A 184 16.13 -8.84 -5.22
N ASP A 185 15.88 -9.35 -4.02
CA ASP A 185 16.33 -10.66 -3.52
C ASP A 185 15.32 -11.79 -3.77
N GLY A 186 14.18 -11.49 -4.42
CA GLY A 186 13.12 -12.46 -4.71
C GLY A 186 12.20 -12.79 -3.52
N TRP A 187 12.29 -12.02 -2.43
CA TRP A 187 11.36 -12.13 -1.30
C TRP A 187 10.15 -11.22 -1.54
N LEU A 188 9.00 -11.63 -1.02
CA LEU A 188 7.82 -10.80 -0.95
C LEU A 188 7.90 -9.93 0.31
N TYR A 189 7.82 -8.61 0.16
CA TYR A 189 7.81 -7.65 1.26
C TYR A 189 6.39 -7.16 1.54
N MET A 190 6.15 -6.76 2.78
CA MET A 190 4.84 -6.29 3.26
C MET A 190 5.02 -5.34 4.45
N THR A 191 4.06 -4.46 4.67
CA THR A 191 4.04 -3.51 5.79
C THR A 191 2.86 -3.75 6.72
N GLN A 192 3.01 -3.28 7.97
CA GLN A 192 1.94 -3.24 8.96
C GLN A 192 2.24 -2.15 9.97
N GLY A 193 1.21 -1.41 10.37
CA GLY A 193 1.37 -0.31 11.31
C GLY A 193 1.55 -0.71 12.78
N VAL A 194 1.62 0.31 13.63
CA VAL A 194 2.09 0.25 15.02
C VAL A 194 1.06 -0.25 16.02
N PHE A 195 -0.24 -0.10 15.74
CA PHE A 195 -1.34 -0.48 16.65
C PHE A 195 -1.96 -1.83 16.33
N THR A 196 -1.65 -2.38 15.16
CA THR A 196 -1.90 -3.79 14.84
C THR A 196 -0.78 -4.63 15.42
N HIS A 197 -1.11 -5.65 16.22
CA HIS A 197 -0.11 -6.48 16.90
C HIS A 197 -0.11 -7.90 16.37
N SER A 198 0.97 -8.30 15.70
CA SER A 198 1.01 -9.58 15.00
C SER A 198 1.96 -10.58 15.65
N LYS A 199 1.49 -11.83 15.70
CA LYS A 199 2.26 -13.01 16.08
C LYS A 199 2.19 -13.99 14.91
N VAL A 200 3.01 -13.70 13.91
CA VAL A 200 2.93 -14.36 12.62
C VAL A 200 3.48 -15.79 12.74
N LYS A 201 2.73 -16.74 12.19
CA LYS A 201 3.05 -18.15 12.24
C LYS A 201 2.68 -18.84 10.94
N ASP A 202 3.57 -19.70 10.48
CA ASP A 202 3.27 -20.64 9.41
C ASP A 202 2.49 -21.85 9.98
N PRO A 203 1.25 -22.10 9.51
CA PRO A 203 0.43 -23.21 10.01
C PRO A 203 0.99 -24.59 9.62
N GLU A 204 1.75 -24.70 8.53
CA GLU A 204 2.34 -25.96 8.05
C GLU A 204 3.73 -26.20 8.66
N HIS A 205 4.33 -25.18 9.26
CA HIS A 205 5.62 -25.25 9.98
C HIS A 205 5.50 -24.83 11.46
N PRO A 206 4.71 -25.56 12.28
CA PRO A 206 4.44 -25.21 13.66
C PRO A 206 5.69 -25.25 14.56
N GLU A 207 6.77 -25.92 14.14
CA GLU A 207 8.06 -25.97 14.83
C GLU A 207 8.84 -24.65 14.79
N ARG A 208 8.58 -23.78 13.79
CA ARG A 208 9.23 -22.48 13.68
C ARG A 208 8.70 -21.54 14.77
N PRO A 209 9.50 -20.66 15.38
CA PRO A 209 8.96 -19.70 16.35
C PRO A 209 7.94 -18.76 15.71
N GLU A 210 7.04 -18.20 16.52
CA GLU A 210 6.23 -17.05 16.10
C GLU A 210 7.14 -15.85 15.86
N VAL A 211 6.83 -15.06 14.83
CA VAL A 211 7.52 -13.80 14.54
C VAL A 211 6.64 -12.64 14.98
N ILE A 212 7.18 -11.76 15.80
CA ILE A 212 6.48 -10.56 16.25
C ILE A 212 6.66 -9.47 15.20
N MET A 213 5.55 -8.89 14.74
CA MET A 213 5.57 -7.79 13.77
C MET A 213 4.64 -6.68 14.26
N ASN A 214 5.22 -5.55 14.67
CA ASN A 214 4.49 -4.37 15.19
C ASN A 214 5.19 -3.08 14.72
N ALA A 215 4.60 -2.32 13.79
CA ALA A 215 5.29 -1.26 13.02
C ALA A 215 6.55 -1.81 12.35
N ALA A 216 6.40 -2.44 11.20
CA ALA A 216 7.53 -3.10 10.56
C ALA A 216 7.32 -3.31 9.06
N VAL A 217 8.45 -3.51 8.39
CA VAL A 217 8.51 -4.18 7.08
C VAL A 217 8.83 -5.65 7.35
N GLY A 218 7.89 -6.53 6.98
CA GLY A 218 8.08 -7.98 7.01
C GLY A 218 8.45 -8.49 5.62
N ARG A 219 9.06 -9.66 5.56
CA ARG A 219 9.29 -10.35 4.28
C ARG A 219 9.08 -11.85 4.38
N PHE A 220 8.57 -12.42 3.30
CA PHE A 220 8.24 -13.84 3.14
C PHE A 220 8.98 -14.43 1.95
N HIS A 221 9.60 -15.59 2.13
CA HIS A 221 10.26 -16.32 1.05
C HIS A 221 9.30 -17.36 0.45
N PRO A 222 8.92 -17.27 -0.84
CA PRO A 222 7.97 -18.18 -1.46
C PRO A 222 8.31 -19.67 -1.38
N ASP A 223 9.58 -20.04 -1.61
CA ASP A 223 10.00 -21.45 -1.60
C ASP A 223 10.21 -22.02 -0.20
N THR A 224 11.00 -21.33 0.65
CA THR A 224 11.35 -21.84 1.99
C THR A 224 10.24 -21.63 3.01
N LYS A 225 9.24 -20.80 2.68
CA LYS A 225 8.15 -20.35 3.56
C LYS A 225 8.65 -19.58 4.79
N ALA A 226 9.90 -19.13 4.78
CA ALA A 226 10.46 -18.35 5.87
C ALA A 226 9.76 -16.99 5.93
N PHE A 227 9.47 -16.52 7.14
CA PHE A 227 8.96 -15.18 7.39
C PHE A 227 9.85 -14.51 8.43
N GLU A 228 10.19 -13.24 8.22
CA GLU A 228 11.00 -12.46 9.15
C GLU A 228 10.68 -10.96 9.06
N VAL A 229 11.04 -10.22 10.12
CA VAL A 229 11.03 -8.77 10.10
C VAL A 229 12.30 -8.28 9.43
N PHE A 230 12.15 -7.55 8.33
CA PHE A 230 13.25 -6.89 7.63
C PHE A 230 13.71 -5.63 8.37
N ALA A 231 12.78 -4.79 8.81
CA ALA A 231 13.06 -3.57 9.57
C ALA A 231 11.90 -3.24 10.52
N ASP A 232 12.21 -2.74 11.72
CA ASP A 232 11.24 -2.34 12.76
C ASP A 232 11.19 -0.82 12.86
N GLY A 233 10.01 -0.25 12.99
CA GLY A 233 9.78 1.15 13.32
C GLY A 233 8.85 1.84 12.32
N ALA A 234 8.92 3.17 12.29
CA ALA A 234 7.92 4.04 11.68
C ALA A 234 6.53 3.96 12.38
N SER A 235 5.44 4.18 11.66
CA SER A 235 4.10 4.35 12.21
C SER A 235 3.10 3.43 11.52
N ASN A 236 2.39 3.94 10.53
CA ASN A 236 1.47 3.24 9.65
C ASN A 236 2.02 3.38 8.23
N GLN A 237 2.77 2.38 7.78
CA GLN A 237 3.39 2.35 6.47
C GLN A 237 2.44 1.73 5.46
N TRP A 238 2.25 2.41 4.33
CA TRP A 238 1.25 2.04 3.34
C TRP A 238 1.80 1.33 2.10
N HIS A 239 3.13 1.23 1.95
CA HIS A 239 3.83 0.40 0.96
C HIS A 239 5.36 0.46 1.20
N VAL A 240 6.10 -0.49 0.62
CA VAL A 240 7.58 -0.49 0.52
C VAL A 240 7.98 -0.60 -0.94
N ASP A 241 8.85 0.28 -1.42
CA ASP A 241 9.37 0.22 -2.80
C ASP A 241 10.90 0.31 -2.82
N PHE A 242 11.51 -0.20 -3.88
CA PHE A 242 12.95 -0.31 -4.03
C PHE A 242 13.46 0.57 -5.17
N ASP A 243 14.53 1.33 -4.92
CA ASP A 243 15.20 2.02 -6.03
C ASP A 243 15.98 1.03 -6.91
N ARG A 244 16.49 1.52 -8.04
CA ARG A 244 17.30 0.74 -8.99
C ARG A 244 18.57 0.10 -8.42
N PHE A 245 18.95 0.45 -7.20
CA PHE A 245 20.12 -0.09 -6.49
C PHE A 245 19.72 -1.04 -5.35
N GLY A 246 18.42 -1.31 -5.19
CA GLY A 246 17.87 -2.19 -4.15
C GLY A 246 17.77 -1.55 -2.77
N ASN A 247 17.81 -0.21 -2.67
CA ASN A 247 17.54 0.48 -1.40
C ASN A 247 16.03 0.47 -1.15
N ALA A 248 15.60 0.05 0.05
CA ALA A 248 14.19 -0.02 0.41
C ALA A 248 13.70 1.31 1.00
N PHE A 249 12.54 1.78 0.58
CA PHE A 249 11.91 2.98 1.10
C PHE A 249 10.47 2.71 1.49
N VAL A 250 10.02 3.30 2.58
CA VAL A 250 8.61 3.23 2.99
C VAL A 250 8.04 4.62 3.18
N SER A 251 6.81 4.79 2.72
CA SER A 251 5.97 5.92 3.07
C SER A 251 5.18 5.61 4.34
N ALA A 252 5.09 6.56 5.26
CA ALA A 252 4.40 6.41 6.53
C ALA A 252 3.50 7.61 6.85
N CYS A 253 2.42 7.36 7.59
CA CYS A 253 1.48 8.40 8.02
C CYS A 253 1.70 8.82 9.49
N VAL A 254 1.11 9.92 9.95
CA VAL A 254 1.11 10.41 11.35
C VAL A 254 2.44 11.02 11.85
N ILE A 255 3.57 10.36 11.61
CA ILE A 255 4.91 10.91 11.89
C ILE A 255 5.52 11.46 10.59
N ASP A 256 6.85 11.58 10.53
CA ASP A 256 7.57 11.86 9.29
C ASP A 256 7.26 10.82 8.21
N HIS A 257 7.27 11.23 6.95
CA HIS A 257 6.60 10.47 5.90
C HIS A 257 7.48 9.51 5.11
N LEU A 258 8.79 9.65 5.14
CA LEU A 258 9.67 8.83 4.31
C LEU A 258 10.88 8.33 5.08
N PHE A 259 11.17 7.03 4.93
CA PHE A 259 12.27 6.34 5.58
C PHE A 259 13.04 5.50 4.56
N HIS A 260 14.37 5.50 4.66
CA HIS A 260 15.25 4.55 3.98
C HIS A 260 15.50 3.35 4.91
N MET A 261 14.92 2.21 4.57
CA MET A 261 14.89 0.99 5.39
C MET A 261 16.05 0.06 5.07
N ALA A 262 16.71 -0.46 6.10
CA ALA A 262 17.83 -1.40 5.99
C ALA A 262 17.56 -2.67 6.81
N PRO A 263 18.11 -3.85 6.40
CA PRO A 263 17.93 -5.09 7.14
C PRO A 263 18.38 -4.99 8.59
N GLY A 264 17.50 -5.38 9.53
CA GLY A 264 17.73 -5.30 10.98
C GLY A 264 17.69 -3.88 11.56
N GLY A 265 17.34 -2.87 10.75
CA GLY A 265 17.25 -1.49 11.21
C GLY A 265 16.11 -1.29 12.21
N LEU A 266 16.37 -0.48 13.24
CA LEU A 266 15.39 -0.07 14.25
C LEU A 266 15.16 1.43 14.11
N TYR A 267 13.96 1.82 13.69
CA TYR A 267 13.63 3.18 13.29
C TYR A 267 12.77 3.88 14.33
N THR A 268 12.81 5.21 14.28
CA THR A 268 11.89 6.06 15.04
C THR A 268 10.46 5.60 14.79
N ARG A 269 9.68 5.44 15.87
CA ARG A 269 8.31 4.90 15.80
C ARG A 269 7.31 5.73 16.56
N GLN A 270 6.06 5.74 16.08
CA GLN A 270 4.98 6.55 16.67
C GLN A 270 4.66 6.14 18.12
N ALA A 271 4.66 4.84 18.39
CA ALA A 271 4.30 4.27 19.68
C ALA A 271 4.97 2.92 19.91
N GLY A 272 4.90 2.42 21.15
CA GLY A 272 5.52 1.15 21.53
C GLY A 272 7.03 1.24 21.68
N ARG A 273 7.67 0.09 21.93
CA ARG A 273 9.12 -0.06 21.96
C ARG A 273 9.50 -1.05 20.85
N PRO A 274 10.65 -0.86 20.18
CA PRO A 274 11.17 -1.89 19.27
C PRO A 274 11.41 -3.19 20.07
N GLU A 275 11.43 -4.31 19.37
CA GLU A 275 11.70 -5.62 19.99
C GLU A 275 13.02 -5.61 20.78
N HIS A 276 14.04 -4.92 20.25
CA HIS A 276 15.33 -4.71 20.90
C HIS A 276 15.41 -3.34 21.60
N ALA A 277 14.67 -3.19 22.70
CA ALA A 277 14.49 -1.93 23.43
C ALA A 277 15.75 -1.30 24.06
N TYR A 278 16.88 -2.02 24.07
CA TYR A 278 18.18 -1.54 24.60
C TYR A 278 19.21 -1.27 23.49
N SER A 279 18.76 -1.19 22.24
CA SER A 279 19.57 -0.68 21.14
C SER A 279 20.01 0.76 21.40
N TYR A 280 21.16 1.15 20.84
CA TYR A 280 21.82 2.42 21.15
C TYR A 280 20.98 3.64 20.74
N GLU A 281 20.55 3.69 19.47
CA GLU A 281 19.77 4.79 18.91
C GLU A 281 18.85 4.28 17.81
N LEU A 282 17.67 4.89 17.68
CA LEU A 282 16.74 4.61 16.60
C LEU A 282 17.11 5.43 15.36
N LEU A 283 17.11 4.80 14.20
CA LEU A 283 17.35 5.45 12.92
C LEU A 283 16.22 6.47 12.63
N PRO A 284 16.55 7.69 12.19
CA PRO A 284 15.55 8.71 11.91
C PRO A 284 14.85 8.48 10.56
N SER A 285 13.83 9.28 10.28
CA SER A 285 13.31 9.50 8.92
C SER A 285 14.37 10.19 8.05
N ILE A 286 14.12 10.26 6.74
CA ILE A 286 15.03 10.92 5.79
C ILE A 286 14.52 12.31 5.35
N VAL A 287 13.46 12.83 5.95
CA VAL A 287 12.78 14.07 5.51
C VAL A 287 13.23 15.28 6.32
N ASP A 288 13.20 16.45 5.69
CA ASP A 288 13.41 17.75 6.34
C ASP A 288 12.20 18.70 6.21
N HIS A 289 11.09 18.19 5.68
CA HIS A 289 9.90 18.93 5.32
C HIS A 289 8.63 18.14 5.64
N LYS A 290 7.47 18.76 5.41
CA LYS A 290 6.16 18.11 5.44
C LYS A 290 5.34 18.60 4.27
N HIS A 291 4.66 17.69 3.57
CA HIS A 291 3.63 18.06 2.62
C HIS A 291 2.40 18.60 3.34
N TYR A 292 1.52 19.26 2.58
CA TYR A 292 0.31 19.83 3.14
C TYR A 292 -0.65 18.71 3.57
N ARG A 293 -0.84 18.59 4.89
CA ARG A 293 -1.66 17.56 5.57
C ARG A 293 -1.06 16.15 5.40
N ALA A 294 -0.61 15.57 6.52
CA ALA A 294 0.16 14.33 6.50
C ALA A 294 -0.74 13.08 6.61
N ALA A 295 -1.35 12.66 5.50
CA ALA A 295 -2.02 11.36 5.39
C ALA A 295 -1.61 10.63 4.11
N TYR A 296 -0.40 10.08 4.15
CA TYR A 296 0.23 9.46 2.99
C TYR A 296 -0.23 8.01 2.82
N CYS A 297 -0.39 7.60 1.56
CA CYS A 297 -0.75 6.25 1.14
C CYS A 297 0.11 5.84 -0.06
N GLY A 298 0.46 4.56 -0.15
CA GLY A 298 1.36 4.05 -1.18
C GLY A 298 2.77 4.67 -1.18
N ILE A 299 3.64 4.11 -2.00
CA ILE A 299 4.91 4.70 -2.42
C ILE A 299 5.28 4.09 -3.77
N SER A 300 5.72 4.91 -4.71
CA SER A 300 6.35 4.44 -5.94
C SER A 300 7.58 5.30 -6.28
N ILE A 301 8.70 4.65 -6.53
CA ILE A 301 9.94 5.24 -6.99
C ILE A 301 9.95 5.13 -8.51
N TYR A 302 9.83 6.27 -9.20
CA TYR A 302 9.66 6.26 -10.63
C TYR A 302 10.88 5.68 -11.36
N GLN A 303 10.67 4.52 -11.98
CA GLN A 303 11.65 3.78 -12.78
C GLN A 303 11.06 3.29 -14.12
N GLY A 304 9.99 3.94 -14.57
CA GLY A 304 9.42 3.76 -15.91
C GLY A 304 10.27 4.47 -16.98
N ASN A 305 9.95 4.29 -18.26
CA ASN A 305 10.72 4.89 -19.37
C ASN A 305 9.91 5.91 -20.19
N GLN A 306 8.77 6.35 -19.68
CA GLN A 306 7.82 7.19 -20.40
C GLN A 306 7.99 8.68 -20.08
N TYR A 307 8.38 9.02 -18.85
CA TYR A 307 8.56 10.40 -18.38
C TYR A 307 9.95 10.95 -18.72
N PRO A 308 10.11 12.29 -18.72
CA PRO A 308 11.41 12.92 -18.82
C PRO A 308 12.41 12.39 -17.79
N GLN A 309 13.69 12.34 -18.17
CA GLN A 309 14.78 11.82 -17.32
C GLN A 309 14.84 12.46 -15.91
N SER A 310 14.36 13.70 -15.76
CA SER A 310 14.28 14.41 -14.49
C SER A 310 13.33 13.78 -13.47
N TYR A 311 12.46 12.85 -13.89
CA TYR A 311 11.56 12.10 -13.02
C TYR A 311 12.16 10.77 -12.53
N GLN A 312 13.27 10.30 -13.10
CA GLN A 312 13.90 9.05 -12.67
C GLN A 312 14.31 9.11 -11.19
N GLY A 313 13.85 8.14 -10.40
CA GLY A 313 14.11 8.06 -8.96
C GLY A 313 13.34 9.08 -8.11
N ARG A 314 12.32 9.76 -8.67
CA ARG A 314 11.37 10.54 -7.87
C ARG A 314 10.51 9.60 -7.05
N VAL A 315 10.25 9.98 -5.81
CA VAL A 315 9.36 9.26 -4.91
C VAL A 315 7.98 9.89 -5.02
N LEU A 316 6.97 9.08 -5.31
CA LEU A 316 5.57 9.48 -5.46
C LEU A 316 4.75 8.81 -4.36
N MET A 317 3.90 9.58 -3.69
CA MET A 317 3.10 9.10 -2.55
C MET A 317 1.72 9.75 -2.62
N GLY A 318 0.66 8.95 -2.61
CA GLY A 318 -0.70 9.45 -2.46
C GLY A 318 -0.89 10.19 -1.15
N ASN A 319 -1.76 11.19 -1.13
CA ASN A 319 -2.13 11.95 0.06
C ASN A 319 -3.64 12.16 0.12
N ILE A 320 -4.28 11.35 0.96
CA ILE A 320 -5.73 11.30 1.07
C ILE A 320 -6.32 12.55 1.72
N HIS A 321 -5.57 13.34 2.47
CA HIS A 321 -6.06 14.57 3.09
C HIS A 321 -5.91 15.82 2.21
N GLU A 322 -5.08 15.72 1.17
CA GLU A 322 -4.81 16.76 0.19
C GLU A 322 -5.50 16.51 -1.16
N ASN A 323 -6.02 15.30 -1.41
CA ASN A 323 -6.51 14.88 -2.72
C ASN A 323 -5.38 14.98 -3.78
N ALA A 324 -4.18 14.51 -3.42
CA ALA A 324 -2.99 14.70 -4.23
C ALA A 324 -2.11 13.44 -4.30
N VAL A 325 -1.15 13.46 -5.20
CA VAL A 325 0.06 12.63 -5.18
C VAL A 325 1.23 13.57 -4.97
N ASN A 326 1.85 13.50 -3.79
CA ASN A 326 3.04 14.29 -3.46
C ASN A 326 4.29 13.70 -4.14
N MET A 327 5.33 14.53 -4.31
CA MET A 327 6.57 14.12 -4.96
C MET A 327 7.82 14.60 -4.21
N ASP A 328 8.76 13.68 -3.98
CA ASP A 328 10.05 13.98 -3.35
C ASP A 328 11.22 13.64 -4.26
N ARG A 329 12.33 14.36 -4.05
CA ARG A 329 13.66 14.02 -4.57
C ARG A 329 14.52 13.40 -3.48
N LEU A 330 15.12 12.25 -3.78
CA LEU A 330 16.19 11.66 -2.97
C LEU A 330 17.56 12.29 -3.31
N GLU A 331 18.33 12.57 -2.27
CA GLU A 331 19.72 13.01 -2.32
C GLU A 331 20.56 12.11 -1.42
N ARG A 332 21.68 11.58 -1.92
CA ARG A 332 22.57 10.73 -1.12
C ARG A 332 23.18 11.53 0.03
N ASP A 333 23.16 10.96 1.23
CA ASP A 333 23.82 11.50 2.42
C ASP A 333 24.50 10.37 3.20
N GLY A 334 25.83 10.26 3.05
CA GLY A 334 26.61 9.15 3.60
C GLY A 334 26.11 7.78 3.10
N SER A 335 25.73 6.92 4.05
CA SER A 335 25.15 5.59 3.79
C SER A 335 23.63 5.59 3.67
N SER A 336 23.00 6.77 3.67
CA SER A 336 21.55 6.94 3.57
C SER A 336 21.20 8.06 2.59
N PHE A 337 20.02 8.65 2.74
CA PHE A 337 19.48 9.70 1.90
C PHE A 337 18.88 10.83 2.73
N LYS A 338 18.70 11.97 2.08
CA LYS A 338 17.75 13.02 2.44
C LYS A 338 16.69 13.14 1.37
N ALA A 339 15.47 13.43 1.77
CA ALA A 339 14.33 13.65 0.90
C ALA A 339 13.92 15.12 0.93
N HIS A 340 13.78 15.69 -0.25
CA HIS A 340 13.41 17.09 -0.46
C HIS A 340 12.07 17.17 -1.19
N ALA A 341 11.15 17.97 -0.68
CA ALA A 341 9.87 18.23 -1.34
C ALA A 341 10.09 18.80 -2.74
N LEU A 342 9.24 18.36 -3.66
CA LEU A 342 8.94 19.05 -4.90
C LEU A 342 7.47 19.46 -4.91
N ASP A 343 7.05 20.16 -5.96
CA ASP A 343 5.63 20.40 -6.19
C ASP A 343 4.87 19.07 -6.31
N ASN A 344 3.60 19.09 -5.93
CA ASN A 344 2.71 17.93 -6.07
C ASN A 344 2.72 17.43 -7.52
N PHE A 345 2.77 16.11 -7.69
CA PHE A 345 2.73 15.49 -9.01
C PHE A 345 1.31 15.45 -9.58
N VAL A 346 0.31 15.26 -8.72
CA VAL A 346 -1.11 15.34 -9.06
C VAL A 346 -1.80 16.09 -7.94
N GLU A 347 -2.68 17.02 -8.27
CA GLU A 347 -3.62 17.64 -7.32
C GLU A 347 -5.03 17.53 -7.90
N SER A 348 -6.05 17.35 -7.05
CA SER A 348 -7.44 17.37 -7.48
C SER A 348 -8.27 18.34 -6.66
N THR A 349 -9.12 19.11 -7.33
CA THR A 349 -10.17 19.88 -6.65
C THR A 349 -11.36 19.02 -6.21
N ASP A 350 -11.40 17.75 -6.64
CA ASP A 350 -12.44 16.82 -6.25
C ASP A 350 -12.17 16.28 -4.84
N GLY A 351 -13.04 16.64 -3.89
CA GLY A 351 -12.97 16.15 -2.52
C GLY A 351 -13.14 14.63 -2.39
N TRP A 352 -13.53 13.90 -3.43
CA TRP A 352 -13.68 12.44 -3.42
C TRP A 352 -12.42 11.68 -3.84
N PHE A 353 -11.50 12.31 -4.58
CA PHE A 353 -10.28 11.65 -5.09
C PHE A 353 -9.34 11.21 -3.96
N ARG A 354 -8.98 9.93 -3.93
CA ARG A 354 -8.11 9.31 -2.90
C ARG A 354 -7.10 8.39 -3.56
N ALA A 355 -5.94 8.93 -3.93
CA ALA A 355 -4.79 8.11 -4.33
C ALA A 355 -4.32 7.26 -3.14
N VAL A 356 -4.55 5.94 -3.21
CA VAL A 356 -4.22 4.99 -2.13
C VAL A 356 -3.14 3.99 -2.50
N SER A 357 -2.87 3.80 -3.79
CA SER A 357 -1.81 2.94 -4.30
C SER A 357 -1.33 3.46 -5.65
N GLU A 358 -0.01 3.49 -5.82
CA GLU A 358 0.66 3.84 -7.07
C GLU A 358 1.48 2.66 -7.59
N GLN A 359 1.51 2.44 -8.90
CA GLN A 359 2.34 1.42 -9.54
C GLN A 359 2.95 1.94 -10.85
N ILE A 360 4.10 1.39 -11.25
CA ILE A 360 4.64 1.60 -12.60
C ILE A 360 4.10 0.52 -13.53
N GLY A 361 3.44 0.92 -14.60
CA GLY A 361 2.82 0.00 -15.54
C GLY A 361 3.72 -0.49 -16.67
N PRO A 362 3.23 -1.43 -17.51
CA PRO A 362 3.94 -1.96 -18.68
C PRO A 362 4.36 -0.89 -19.69
N ASP A 363 3.62 0.21 -19.75
CA ASP A 363 3.89 1.37 -20.60
C ASP A 363 4.88 2.38 -19.99
N GLY A 364 5.34 2.15 -18.76
CA GLY A 364 6.31 2.99 -18.06
C GLY A 364 5.72 4.25 -17.45
N THR A 365 4.39 4.34 -17.34
CA THR A 365 3.70 5.43 -16.65
C THR A 365 3.37 5.08 -15.21
N VAL A 366 3.02 6.08 -14.41
CA VAL A 366 2.47 5.91 -13.06
C VAL A 366 0.97 5.71 -13.17
N TRP A 367 0.51 4.67 -12.49
CA TRP A 367 -0.89 4.30 -12.34
C TRP A 367 -1.34 4.54 -10.91
N ILE A 368 -2.59 4.96 -10.73
CA ILE A 368 -3.14 5.33 -9.42
C ILE A 368 -4.47 4.58 -9.21
N ALA A 369 -4.56 3.87 -8.08
CA ALA A 369 -5.80 3.37 -7.53
C ALA A 369 -6.47 4.48 -6.73
N ASP A 370 -7.66 4.90 -7.17
CA ASP A 370 -8.49 5.91 -6.55
C ASP A 370 -9.67 5.25 -5.83
N TRP A 371 -9.58 5.16 -4.49
CA TRP A 371 -10.62 4.60 -3.62
C TRP A 371 -11.95 5.36 -3.76
N TYR A 372 -11.91 6.61 -4.23
CA TYR A 372 -13.04 7.48 -4.55
C TYR A 372 -14.20 7.48 -3.52
N ASP A 373 -13.98 8.15 -2.39
CA ASP A 373 -14.94 8.22 -1.29
C ASP A 373 -14.91 9.62 -0.65
N LYS A 374 -16.10 10.08 -0.24
CA LYS A 374 -16.28 11.32 0.52
C LYS A 374 -15.57 11.29 1.88
N TYR A 375 -15.25 10.13 2.45
CA TYR A 375 -14.60 9.99 3.75
C TYR A 375 -13.07 10.00 3.60
N PRO A 376 -12.39 11.11 3.97
CA PRO A 376 -10.94 11.22 3.86
C PRO A 376 -10.17 10.44 4.93
N CYS A 377 -10.84 9.98 5.98
CA CYS A 377 -10.16 9.34 7.09
C CYS A 377 -10.98 8.23 7.74
N TYR A 378 -10.28 7.28 8.37
CA TYR A 378 -10.90 6.14 9.03
C TYR A 378 -11.83 6.54 10.18
N GLN A 379 -11.60 7.69 10.83
CA GLN A 379 -12.49 8.21 11.87
C GLN A 379 -13.88 8.55 11.31
N ASN A 380 -13.96 9.03 10.06
CA ASN A 380 -15.24 9.27 9.41
C ASN A 380 -15.96 7.94 9.14
N ALA A 381 -15.24 6.97 8.56
CA ALA A 381 -15.75 5.64 8.29
C ALA A 381 -16.19 4.90 9.57
N ASN A 382 -15.47 5.07 10.69
CA ASN A 382 -15.86 4.47 11.96
C ASN A 382 -17.04 5.19 12.63
N ALA A 383 -17.14 6.51 12.48
CA ALA A 383 -18.25 7.29 13.03
C ALA A 383 -19.56 7.00 12.28
N ASP A 384 -19.49 6.76 10.97
CA ASP A 384 -20.63 6.39 10.13
C ASP A 384 -20.25 5.31 9.08
N PRO A 385 -20.18 4.02 9.48
CA PRO A 385 -19.76 2.94 8.57
C PRO A 385 -20.69 2.68 7.38
N GLU A 386 -21.97 3.00 7.53
CA GLU A 386 -22.96 2.87 6.46
C GLU A 386 -22.79 3.98 5.42
N GLY A 387 -22.16 5.09 5.79
CA GLY A 387 -21.88 6.21 4.88
C GLY A 387 -20.67 6.02 3.97
N VAL A 388 -19.82 5.01 4.20
CA VAL A 388 -18.70 4.63 3.33
C VAL A 388 -19.24 4.23 1.97
N ASP A 389 -18.66 4.81 0.91
CA ASP A 389 -19.08 4.52 -0.45
C ASP A 389 -18.64 3.11 -0.87
N ARG A 390 -19.50 2.46 -1.67
CA ARG A 390 -19.29 1.09 -2.19
C ARG A 390 -19.72 0.96 -3.65
N GLN A 391 -19.84 2.11 -4.32
CA GLN A 391 -20.41 2.23 -5.66
C GLN A 391 -19.41 2.78 -6.66
N TYR A 392 -18.40 3.50 -6.20
CA TYR A 392 -17.46 4.23 -7.04
C TYR A 392 -16.02 3.74 -6.84
N GLY A 393 -15.17 4.02 -7.80
CA GLY A 393 -13.74 3.72 -7.73
C GLY A 393 -13.11 3.78 -9.10
N ARG A 394 -11.85 4.21 -9.17
CA ARG A 394 -11.23 4.54 -10.46
C ARG A 394 -9.79 4.11 -10.52
N ILE A 395 -9.37 3.78 -11.73
CA ILE A 395 -7.97 3.58 -12.07
C ILE A 395 -7.56 4.70 -13.03
N TRP A 396 -6.58 5.48 -12.59
CA TRP A 396 -6.01 6.57 -13.38
C TRP A 396 -4.61 6.22 -13.86
N ARG A 397 -4.23 6.81 -14.98
CA ARG A 397 -2.87 6.81 -15.50
C ARG A 397 -2.40 8.22 -15.72
N VAL A 398 -1.21 8.56 -15.21
CA VAL A 398 -0.59 9.86 -15.45
C VAL A 398 0.33 9.73 -16.66
N ALA A 399 -0.11 10.22 -17.81
CA ALA A 399 0.58 10.02 -19.08
C ALA A 399 1.41 11.24 -19.48
N TYR A 400 2.69 11.07 -19.85
CA TYR A 400 3.46 12.16 -20.48
C TYR A 400 3.19 12.21 -21.99
N VAL A 401 2.66 13.33 -22.45
CA VAL A 401 2.29 13.62 -23.84
C VAL A 401 3.15 14.71 -24.46
N GLY A 402 3.91 15.46 -23.64
CA GLY A 402 4.68 16.62 -24.10
C GLY A 402 3.75 17.63 -24.77
N ASP A 403 4.12 18.09 -25.97
CA ASP A 403 3.31 19.04 -26.76
C ASP A 403 2.22 18.36 -27.62
N GLN A 404 1.92 17.08 -27.40
CA GLN A 404 1.02 16.26 -28.23
C GLN A 404 -0.12 15.64 -27.41
N PRO A 405 -1.11 16.42 -26.97
CA PRO A 405 -2.17 15.94 -26.07
C PRO A 405 -2.94 14.71 -26.59
N ASP A 406 -3.17 14.64 -27.90
CA ASP A 406 -3.89 13.52 -28.53
C ASP A 406 -2.99 12.30 -28.84
N LYS A 407 -1.75 12.26 -28.33
CA LYS A 407 -0.83 11.15 -28.59
C LYS A 407 -1.46 9.84 -28.10
N PRO A 408 -1.67 8.85 -29.00
CA PRO A 408 -2.06 7.51 -28.57
C PRO A 408 -0.96 6.93 -27.69
N LEU A 409 -1.35 6.47 -26.51
CA LEU A 409 -0.42 5.89 -25.55
C LEU A 409 -1.05 4.60 -25.04
N PRO A 410 -0.69 3.45 -25.62
CA PRO A 410 -1.28 2.17 -25.24
C PRO A 410 -0.95 1.86 -23.78
N SER A 411 -1.82 1.14 -23.08
CA SER A 411 -1.58 0.68 -21.70
C SER A 411 -0.43 -0.33 -21.59
N ARG A 412 -0.07 -0.97 -22.71
CA ARG A 412 0.98 -1.98 -22.84
C ARG A 412 1.65 -1.94 -24.21
N PRO A 413 2.90 -2.41 -24.36
CA PRO A 413 3.64 -2.28 -25.63
C PRO A 413 3.04 -3.03 -26.84
N ALA A 414 2.25 -4.07 -26.61
CA ALA A 414 1.58 -4.82 -27.67
C ALA A 414 0.27 -5.44 -27.18
N VAL A 415 -0.75 -5.48 -28.05
CA VAL A 415 -2.07 -6.06 -27.78
C VAL A 415 -2.00 -7.49 -27.25
N ASN A 416 -1.16 -8.32 -27.88
CA ASN A 416 -0.99 -9.74 -27.51
C ASN A 416 0.29 -9.96 -26.68
N MET A 417 0.69 -8.98 -25.88
CA MET A 417 1.83 -9.13 -24.98
C MET A 417 1.59 -10.31 -24.02
N ASN A 418 2.58 -11.19 -23.91
CA ASN A 418 2.62 -12.25 -22.90
C ASN A 418 4.08 -12.65 -22.67
N LEU A 419 4.65 -12.30 -21.52
CA LEU A 419 6.04 -12.66 -21.21
C LEU A 419 6.21 -14.17 -20.95
N ALA A 420 5.18 -14.88 -20.49
CA ALA A 420 5.24 -16.32 -20.26
C ALA A 420 5.46 -17.14 -21.54
N LEU A 421 5.17 -16.57 -22.72
CA LEU A 421 5.43 -17.22 -24.01
C LEU A 421 6.85 -16.97 -24.55
N LYS A 422 7.65 -16.12 -23.91
CA LYS A 422 9.02 -15.82 -24.34
C LYS A 422 9.99 -16.93 -23.95
N SER A 423 11.06 -17.09 -24.74
CA SER A 423 12.15 -17.99 -24.35
C SER A 423 12.92 -17.42 -23.15
N SER A 424 13.59 -18.27 -22.38
CA SER A 424 14.46 -17.81 -21.29
C SER A 424 15.53 -16.82 -21.77
N GLN A 425 16.03 -16.98 -23.00
CA GLN A 425 17.02 -16.06 -23.58
C GLN A 425 16.43 -14.67 -23.83
N ASP A 426 15.17 -14.59 -24.28
CA ASP A 426 14.47 -13.32 -24.48
C ASP A 426 14.15 -12.65 -23.14
N LEU A 427 13.73 -13.43 -22.14
CA LEU A 427 13.46 -12.94 -20.78
C LEU A 427 14.72 -12.38 -20.11
N ILE A 428 15.86 -13.07 -20.23
CA ILE A 428 17.16 -12.55 -19.76
C ILE A 428 17.49 -11.21 -20.42
N GLY A 429 17.13 -11.03 -21.70
CA GLY A 429 17.31 -9.77 -22.41
C GLY A 429 16.53 -8.60 -21.79
N LEU A 430 15.37 -8.88 -21.16
CA LEU A 430 14.54 -7.86 -20.52
C LEU A 430 15.13 -7.33 -19.21
N LEU A 431 16.10 -8.04 -18.60
CA LEU A 431 16.82 -7.52 -17.42
C LEU A 431 17.54 -6.19 -17.70
N ALA A 432 17.80 -5.86 -18.97
CA ALA A 432 18.38 -4.59 -19.41
C ALA A 432 17.32 -3.53 -19.81
N HIS A 433 16.03 -3.84 -19.71
CA HIS A 433 14.96 -2.95 -20.13
C HIS A 433 14.89 -1.71 -19.24
N SER A 434 14.61 -0.55 -19.84
CA SER A 434 14.62 0.74 -19.15
C SER A 434 13.39 0.96 -18.26
N ASN A 435 12.27 0.30 -18.54
CA ASN A 435 11.10 0.27 -17.67
C ASN A 435 11.23 -0.91 -16.68
N VAL A 436 11.14 -0.59 -15.38
CA VAL A 436 11.20 -1.54 -14.26
C VAL A 436 10.26 -2.73 -14.40
N TRP A 437 9.01 -2.52 -14.84
CA TRP A 437 8.04 -3.60 -14.94
C TRP A 437 8.47 -4.71 -15.91
N HIS A 438 9.21 -4.39 -16.97
CA HIS A 438 9.72 -5.42 -17.88
C HIS A 438 10.97 -6.11 -17.33
N ARG A 439 11.69 -5.45 -16.44
CA ARG A 439 12.97 -5.92 -15.90
C ARG A 439 12.79 -6.90 -14.75
N GLU A 440 11.73 -6.72 -13.96
CA GLU A 440 11.47 -7.43 -12.70
C GLU A 440 10.62 -8.69 -12.88
#